data_AF-A0A9D7QEL8-F1
#
_entry.id   AF-A0A9D7QEL8-F1
#
_cell.length_a   1.000
_cell.length_b   1.000
_cell.length_c   1.000
_cell.angle_alpha   90.00
_cell.angle_beta   90.00
_cell.angle_gamma   90.00
#
_symmetry.space_group_name_H-M   'P 1'
#
loop_
_entity.id
_entity.type
_entity.pdbx_description
1 polymer ?
#
loop_
_entity_poly.entity_id
_entity_poly.type
_entity_poly.pdbx_seq_one_letter_code
_entity_poly.pdbx_strand_id
1 'polypeptide(L)'
;MTDDEAAIAAVTKYYDAFNRALKTMDPTEMTLLAGPACSVCEQAVENLRRDRASGRTYQGGASYPSEIKVVQRKDADHYLIAARVTTEAMEIRDGTGKVVDTFNAVSGPKSFVVARVKGIWTLDAVV
;
A
#
# COMPACT_ATOMS: atom_id res chain seq x y z
N MET A 1 -4.12 -17.67 -14.94
CA MET A 1 -4.51 -16.52 -14.11
C MET A 1 -5.55 -15.74 -14.88
N THR A 2 -6.74 -15.57 -14.32
CA THR A 2 -7.81 -14.71 -14.87
C THR A 2 -7.48 -13.24 -14.62
N ASP A 3 -8.17 -12.33 -15.30
CA ASP A 3 -8.01 -10.90 -15.02
C ASP A 3 -8.44 -10.52 -13.59
N ASP A 4 -9.45 -11.18 -13.04
CA ASP A 4 -9.84 -11.00 -11.64
C ASP A 4 -8.73 -11.41 -10.68
N GLU A 5 -8.12 -12.59 -10.91
CA GLU A 5 -6.98 -13.07 -10.12
C GLU A 5 -5.78 -12.12 -10.25
N ALA A 6 -5.52 -11.61 -11.45
CA ALA A 6 -4.43 -10.67 -11.70
C ALA A 6 -4.65 -9.31 -11.02
N ALA A 7 -5.88 -8.80 -11.06
CA ALA A 7 -6.32 -7.57 -10.41
C ALA A 7 -6.23 -7.68 -8.88
N ILE A 8 -6.71 -8.79 -8.30
CA ILE A 8 -6.58 -9.10 -6.87
C ILE A 8 -5.10 -9.20 -6.47
N ALA A 9 -4.29 -9.90 -7.28
CA ALA A 9 -2.87 -10.05 -7.02
C ALA A 9 -2.12 -8.71 -7.05
N ALA A 10 -2.57 -7.71 -7.80
CA ALA A 10 -1.97 -6.37 -7.79
C ALA A 10 -2.10 -5.68 -6.42
N VAL A 11 -3.25 -5.83 -5.75
CA VAL A 11 -3.44 -5.29 -4.38
C VAL A 11 -2.49 -5.98 -3.40
N THR A 12 -2.41 -7.31 -3.43
CA THR A 12 -1.51 -8.07 -2.56
C THR A 12 -0.04 -7.69 -2.80
N LYS A 13 0.39 -7.61 -4.07
CA LYS A 13 1.76 -7.22 -4.43
C LYS A 13 2.10 -5.81 -3.95
N TYR A 14 1.17 -4.86 -4.07
CA TYR A 14 1.37 -3.51 -3.57
C TYR A 14 1.60 -3.52 -2.04
N TYR A 15 0.77 -4.24 -1.28
CA TYR A 15 0.92 -4.33 0.17
C TYR A 15 2.21 -5.04 0.58
N ASP A 16 2.64 -6.06 -0.15
CA ASP A 16 3.94 -6.70 0.07
C ASP A 16 5.11 -5.72 -0.14
N ALA A 17 5.04 -4.90 -1.19
CA ALA A 17 6.03 -3.86 -1.47
C ALA A 17 5.97 -2.71 -0.44
N PHE A 18 4.78 -2.31 -0.01
CA PHE A 18 4.57 -1.32 1.05
C PHE A 18 5.19 -1.80 2.37
N ASN A 19 4.92 -3.05 2.78
CA ASN A 19 5.48 -3.63 4.00
C ASN A 19 7.00 -3.73 3.95
N ARG A 20 7.58 -4.09 2.78
CA ARG A 20 9.03 -4.03 2.57
C ARG A 20 9.54 -2.59 2.72
N ALA A 21 8.86 -1.62 2.12
CA ALA A 21 9.25 -0.22 2.17
C ALA A 21 9.21 0.36 3.58
N LEU A 22 8.25 -0.02 4.43
CA LEU A 22 8.24 0.38 5.85
C LEU A 22 9.48 -0.14 6.59
N LYS A 23 9.96 -1.35 6.27
CA LYS A 23 11.13 -1.96 6.91
C LYS A 23 12.45 -1.40 6.40
N THR A 24 12.56 -1.15 5.10
CA THR A 24 13.81 -0.71 4.45
C THR A 24 13.92 0.80 4.30
N MET A 25 12.82 1.52 4.54
CA MET A 25 12.66 2.93 4.20
C MET A 25 12.89 3.22 2.71
N ASP A 26 12.66 2.23 1.84
CA ASP A 26 12.84 2.33 0.39
C ASP A 26 11.52 2.11 -0.36
N PRO A 27 10.90 3.18 -0.90
CA PRO A 27 9.62 3.09 -1.60
C PRO A 27 9.72 2.70 -3.08
N THR A 28 10.90 2.31 -3.58
CA THR A 28 11.13 2.10 -5.03
C THR A 28 10.16 1.08 -5.62
N GLU A 29 10.04 -0.11 -5.03
CA GLU A 29 9.15 -1.15 -5.55
C GLU A 29 7.68 -0.75 -5.44
N MET A 30 7.30 -0.13 -4.34
CA MET A 30 5.94 0.38 -4.11
C MET A 30 5.54 1.40 -5.19
N THR A 31 6.47 2.25 -5.60
CA THR A 31 6.25 3.26 -6.65
C THR A 31 5.97 2.61 -8.01
N LEU A 32 6.59 1.47 -8.32
CA LEU A 32 6.37 0.75 -9.58
C LEU A 32 4.99 0.07 -9.66
N LEU A 33 4.36 -0.17 -8.51
CA LEU A 33 3.06 -0.84 -8.38
C LEU A 33 1.90 0.14 -8.17
N ALA A 34 2.20 1.41 -7.88
CA ALA A 34 1.23 2.47 -7.77
C ALA A 34 0.85 3.00 -9.16
N GLY A 35 -0.45 3.11 -9.42
CA GLY A 35 -0.99 3.82 -10.56
C GLY A 35 -0.91 5.34 -10.37
N PRO A 36 -0.95 6.12 -11.47
CA PRO A 36 -0.75 7.56 -11.43
C PRO A 36 -1.83 8.33 -10.65
N ALA A 37 -3.00 7.74 -10.39
CA ALA A 37 -4.07 8.41 -9.63
C ALA A 37 -4.01 8.15 -8.12
N CYS A 38 -3.05 7.34 -7.63
CA CYS A 38 -3.04 6.92 -6.23
C CYS A 38 -2.37 7.95 -5.31
N SER A 39 -3.10 9.01 -4.95
CA SER A 39 -2.62 10.07 -4.05
C SER A 39 -2.18 9.55 -2.68
N VAL A 40 -2.85 8.52 -2.14
CA VAL A 40 -2.46 7.87 -0.89
C VAL A 40 -1.11 7.15 -1.04
N CYS A 41 -0.87 6.50 -2.19
CA CYS A 41 0.39 5.83 -2.48
C CYS A 41 1.52 6.88 -2.58
N GLU A 42 1.29 7.98 -3.30
CA GLU A 42 2.25 9.09 -3.42
C GLU A 42 2.59 9.69 -2.06
N GLN A 43 1.58 9.95 -1.22
CA GLN A 43 1.80 10.48 0.12
C GLN A 43 2.63 9.53 1.00
N ALA A 44 2.42 8.21 0.87
CA ALA A 44 3.23 7.20 1.57
C ALA A 44 4.69 7.20 1.09
N VAL A 45 4.94 7.30 -0.23
CA VAL A 45 6.29 7.44 -0.80
C VAL A 45 7.00 8.66 -0.21
N GLU A 46 6.33 9.82 -0.20
CA GLU A 46 6.92 11.07 0.29
C GLU A 46 7.18 11.04 1.80
N ASN A 47 6.30 10.40 2.58
CA ASN A 47 6.53 10.20 4.01
C ASN A 47 7.78 9.34 4.25
N LEU A 48 7.93 8.22 3.55
CA LEU A 48 9.10 7.35 3.65
C LEU A 48 10.39 8.08 3.28
N ARG A 49 10.39 8.85 2.18
CA ARG A 49 11.55 9.65 1.74
C ARG A 49 11.94 10.69 2.78
N ARG A 50 10.98 11.47 3.27
CA ARG A 50 11.20 12.50 4.28
C ARG A 50 11.72 11.90 5.57
N ASP A 51 11.09 10.84 6.05
CA ASP A 51 11.47 10.22 7.32
C ASP A 51 12.85 9.57 7.23
N ARG A 52 13.16 8.89 6.11
CA ARG A 52 14.53 8.39 5.83
C ARG A 52 15.57 9.51 5.83
N ALA A 53 15.27 10.63 5.17
CA ALA A 53 16.19 11.79 5.11
C ALA A 53 16.43 12.40 6.51
N SER A 54 15.48 12.27 7.42
CA SER A 54 15.60 12.69 8.82
C SER A 54 16.23 11.64 9.75
N GLY A 55 16.66 10.49 9.22
CA GLY A 55 17.22 9.39 10.02
C GLY A 55 16.18 8.63 10.85
N ARG A 56 14.89 8.74 10.53
CA ARG A 56 13.83 8.01 11.22
C ARG A 56 13.72 6.57 10.72
N THR A 57 13.25 5.69 11.58
CA THR A 57 12.95 4.28 11.28
C THR A 57 11.57 3.91 11.80
N TYR A 58 10.95 2.92 11.15
CA TYR A 58 9.66 2.40 11.54
C TYR A 58 9.80 1.01 12.16
N GLN A 59 8.99 0.72 13.16
CA GLN A 59 8.88 -0.60 13.78
C GLN A 59 7.40 -1.00 13.83
N GLY A 60 7.06 -2.15 13.22
CA GLY A 60 5.68 -2.59 13.06
C GLY A 60 5.00 -1.97 11.83
N GLY A 61 3.69 -1.73 11.92
CA GLY A 61 2.91 -1.06 10.86
C GLY A 61 2.61 -1.91 9.63
N ALA A 62 2.93 -3.22 9.64
CA ALA A 62 2.64 -4.10 8.52
C ALA A 62 1.13 -4.17 8.27
N SER A 63 0.74 -4.10 7.00
CA SER A 63 -0.65 -4.12 6.56
C SER A 63 -0.93 -5.34 5.71
N TYR A 64 -2.05 -6.01 5.99
CA TYR A 64 -2.46 -7.25 5.33
C TYR A 64 -3.89 -7.12 4.80
N PRO A 65 -4.11 -7.18 3.48
CA PRO A 65 -5.44 -7.28 2.92
C PRO A 65 -5.96 -8.72 3.04
N SER A 66 -7.21 -8.88 3.44
CA SER A 66 -7.97 -10.14 3.50
C SER A 66 -9.37 -9.94 2.90
N GLU A 67 -10.11 -11.02 2.69
CA GLU A 67 -11.48 -10.97 2.12
C GLU A 67 -11.54 -10.23 0.76
N ILE A 68 -10.45 -10.31 -0.01
CA ILE A 68 -10.27 -9.54 -1.25
C ILE A 68 -11.20 -10.10 -2.33
N LYS A 69 -11.99 -9.22 -2.96
CA LYS A 69 -12.88 -9.59 -4.06
C LYS A 69 -13.09 -8.45 -5.04
N VAL A 70 -13.24 -8.77 -6.31
CA VAL A 70 -13.73 -7.83 -7.33
C VAL A 70 -15.21 -7.56 -7.07
N VAL A 71 -15.59 -6.30 -6.90
CA VAL A 71 -16.99 -5.89 -6.67
C VAL A 71 -17.59 -5.20 -7.89
N GLN A 72 -16.78 -4.59 -8.75
CA GLN A 72 -17.23 -3.95 -9.98
C GLN A 72 -16.13 -3.98 -11.04
N ARG A 73 -16.52 -4.09 -12.31
CA ARG A 73 -15.66 -3.88 -13.49
C ARG A 73 -16.25 -2.71 -14.26
N LYS A 74 -15.51 -1.60 -14.34
CA LYS A 74 -15.93 -0.45 -15.13
C LYS A 74 -15.74 -0.73 -16.63
N ASP A 75 -14.59 -1.33 -16.95
CA ASP A 75 -14.20 -1.82 -18.28
C ASP A 75 -13.16 -2.95 -18.10
N ALA A 76 -12.51 -3.38 -19.19
CA ALA A 76 -11.54 -4.48 -19.17
C ALA A 76 -10.25 -4.17 -18.39
N ASP A 77 -9.99 -2.89 -18.10
CA ASP A 77 -8.75 -2.40 -17.52
C ASP A 77 -8.94 -1.66 -16.18
N HIS A 78 -10.17 -1.49 -15.68
CA HIS A 78 -10.45 -0.77 -14.43
C HIS A 78 -11.43 -1.52 -13.52
N TYR A 79 -10.93 -2.07 -12.43
CA TYR A 79 -11.72 -2.85 -11.48
C TYR A 79 -11.78 -2.15 -10.12
N LEU A 80 -12.93 -2.28 -9.46
CA LEU A 80 -13.10 -1.96 -8.05
C LEU A 80 -12.98 -3.25 -7.25
N ILE A 81 -12.06 -3.23 -6.29
CA ILE A 81 -11.78 -4.33 -5.37
C ILE A 81 -12.18 -3.91 -3.97
N ALA A 82 -12.91 -4.75 -3.26
CA ALA A 82 -13.15 -4.59 -1.83
C ALA A 82 -12.26 -5.58 -1.06
N ALA A 83 -11.71 -5.14 0.07
CA ALA A 83 -11.02 -6.00 1.02
C ALA A 83 -11.22 -5.50 2.45
N ARG A 84 -10.84 -6.32 3.41
CA ARG A 84 -10.55 -5.88 4.78
C ARG A 84 -9.05 -5.70 4.92
N VAL A 85 -8.59 -4.55 5.42
CA VAL A 85 -7.17 -4.32 5.70
C VAL A 85 -6.96 -4.29 7.19
N THR A 86 -6.06 -5.13 7.68
CA THR A 86 -5.55 -5.08 9.05
C THR A 86 -4.15 -4.51 9.04
N THR A 87 -3.91 -3.47 9.82
CA THR A 87 -2.61 -2.83 10.00
C THR A 87 -2.19 -2.99 11.45
N GLU A 88 -0.98 -3.51 11.65
CA GLU A 88 -0.36 -3.63 12.97
C GLU A 88 -0.06 -2.26 13.58
N ALA A 89 0.15 -2.22 14.90
CA ALA A 89 0.64 -1.01 15.54
C ALA A 89 2.02 -0.64 14.99
N MET A 90 2.32 0.65 14.95
CA MET A 90 3.59 1.18 14.44
C MET A 90 4.19 2.18 15.43
N GLU A 91 5.50 2.13 15.58
CA GLU A 91 6.29 3.19 16.23
C GLU A 91 7.23 3.80 15.20
N ILE A 92 7.34 5.14 15.22
CA ILE A 92 8.36 5.88 14.49
C ILE A 92 9.42 6.31 15.48
N ARG A 93 10.67 5.96 15.21
CA ARG A 93 11.84 6.32 16.03
C ARG A 93 12.73 7.30 15.27
N ASP A 94 13.31 8.26 15.97
CA ASP A 94 14.33 9.14 15.40
C ASP A 94 15.72 8.47 15.33
N GLY A 95 16.72 9.18 14.81
CA GLY A 95 18.08 8.66 14.67
C GLY A 95 18.79 8.33 16.00
N THR A 96 18.24 8.73 17.15
CA THR A 96 18.73 8.34 18.48
C THR A 96 18.00 7.12 19.05
N GLY A 97 16.98 6.63 18.36
CA GLY A 97 16.13 5.51 18.78
C GLY A 97 14.93 5.91 19.65
N LYS A 98 14.76 7.21 19.95
CA LYS A 98 13.62 7.71 20.71
C LYS A 98 12.35 7.62 19.86
N VAL A 99 11.27 7.12 20.46
CA VAL A 99 9.93 7.13 19.83
C VAL A 99 9.44 8.57 19.71
N VAL A 100 9.12 8.98 18.48
CA VAL A 100 8.61 10.31 18.14
C VAL A 100 7.15 10.30 17.69
N ASP A 101 6.63 9.13 17.30
CA ASP A 101 5.22 8.95 16.93
C ASP A 101 4.79 7.49 17.12
N THR A 102 3.48 7.27 17.32
CA THR A 102 2.88 5.94 17.46
C THR A 102 1.52 5.86 16.79
N PHE A 103 1.22 4.69 16.22
CA PHE A 103 -0.05 4.38 15.58
C PHE A 103 -0.61 3.10 16.18
N ASN A 104 -1.88 3.12 16.58
CA ASN A 104 -2.56 1.92 17.06
C ASN A 104 -2.87 0.98 15.89
N ALA A 105 -2.93 -0.33 16.19
CA ALA A 105 -3.44 -1.30 15.24
C ALA A 105 -4.88 -0.95 14.83
N VAL A 106 -5.19 -1.12 13.55
CA VAL A 106 -6.51 -0.83 12.99
C VAL A 106 -6.91 -1.90 11.99
N SER A 107 -8.20 -2.24 11.94
CA SER A 107 -8.74 -3.17 10.96
C SER A 107 -10.07 -2.67 10.44
N GLY A 108 -10.23 -2.59 9.12
CA GLY A 108 -11.45 -2.07 8.52
C GLY A 108 -11.61 -2.38 7.04
N PRO A 109 -12.82 -2.21 6.50
CA PRO A 109 -13.05 -2.34 5.07
C PRO A 109 -12.32 -1.23 4.29
N LYS A 110 -11.80 -1.58 3.13
CA LYS A 110 -11.18 -0.67 2.16
C LYS A 110 -11.63 -1.03 0.75
N SER A 111 -11.78 -0.02 -0.09
CA SER A 111 -11.98 -0.21 -1.52
C SER A 111 -10.74 0.27 -2.27
N PHE A 112 -10.44 -0.41 -3.37
CA PHE A 112 -9.30 -0.13 -4.21
C PHE A 112 -9.74 -0.05 -5.66
N VAL A 113 -9.29 0.96 -6.36
CA VAL A 113 -9.33 0.94 -7.82
C VAL A 113 -8.01 0.37 -8.28
N VAL A 114 -8.06 -0.68 -9.08
CA VAL A 114 -6.90 -1.17 -9.82
C VAL A 114 -7.11 -0.91 -11.29
N ALA A 115 -6.03 -0.47 -11.95
CA ALA A 115 -6.02 -0.14 -13.36
C ALA A 115 -4.90 -0.91 -14.08
N ARG A 116 -5.13 -1.30 -15.33
CA ARG A 116 -4.07 -1.88 -16.17
C ARG A 116 -3.31 -0.77 -16.88
N VAL A 117 -2.09 -0.50 -16.44
CA VAL A 117 -1.19 0.50 -17.04
C VAL A 117 -0.08 -0.23 -17.80
N LYS A 118 0.02 0.01 -19.12
CA LYS A 118 1.00 -0.63 -20.01
C LYS A 118 1.01 -2.16 -19.88
N GLY A 119 -0.18 -2.75 -19.74
CA GLY A 119 -0.35 -4.21 -19.63
C GLY A 119 -0.19 -4.78 -18.21
N ILE A 120 0.11 -3.95 -17.21
CA ILE A 120 0.33 -4.38 -15.82
C ILE A 120 -0.79 -3.83 -14.93
N TRP A 121 -1.40 -4.68 -14.11
CA TRP A 121 -2.34 -4.24 -13.07
C TRP A 121 -1.59 -3.51 -11.94
N THR A 122 -2.02 -2.28 -11.66
CA THR A 122 -1.45 -1.38 -10.64
C THR A 122 -2.55 -0.89 -9.69
N LEU A 123 -2.18 -0.51 -8.46
CA LEU A 123 -3.08 0.10 -7.50
C LEU A 123 -3.25 1.60 -7.83
N ASP A 124 -4.39 1.97 -8.42
CA ASP A 124 -4.60 3.31 -8.97
C ASP A 124 -5.36 4.24 -8.01
N ALA A 125 -6.13 3.71 -7.06
CA ALA A 125 -6.68 4.51 -5.96
C ALA A 125 -7.03 3.66 -4.73
N VAL A 126 -7.11 4.32 -3.57
CA VAL A 126 -7.68 3.79 -2.33
C VAL A 126 -8.88 4.66 -1.98
N VAL A 127 -10.04 4.05 -1.73
CA VAL A 127 -11.34 4.70 -1.48
C VAL A 127 -11.90 4.28 -0.12
#